data_AF-A0A423CZ00-F1
#
_entry.id   AF-A0A423CZ00-F1
#
_cell.length_a   1.000
_cell.length_b   1.000
_cell.length_c   1.000
_cell.angle_alpha   90.00
_cell.angle_beta   90.00
_cell.angle_gamma   90.00
#
_symmetry.space_group_name_H-M   'P 1'
#
loop_
_entity.id
_entity.type
_entity.pdbx_description
1 polymer ?
#
loop_
_entity_poly.entity_id
_entity_poly.type
_entity_poly.pdbx_seq_one_letter_code
_entity_poly.pdbx_strand_id
1 'polypeptide(L)' 'MNAFREYRRCNKYRLCLIDELHYQLNLAEPFEGARVRAARMRHLLKLFKYKRRAKGISLSRS' A
#
# COMPACT_ATOMS: atom_id res chain seq x y z
N MET A 1 -7.33 19.26 21.29
CA MET A 1 -6.60 18.05 20.82
C MET A 1 -5.98 18.38 19.46
N ASN A 2 -4.68 18.12 19.26
CA ASN A 2 -3.91 18.73 18.17
C ASN A 2 -4.09 17.96 16.85
N ALA A 3 -5.00 18.42 15.98
CA ALA A 3 -5.42 17.73 14.74
C ALA A 3 -4.25 17.30 13.84
N PHE A 4 -3.15 18.06 13.86
CA PHE A 4 -1.92 17.73 13.12
C PHE A 4 -1.22 16.46 13.65
N ARG A 5 -1.19 16.26 14.98
CA ARG A 5 -0.61 15.05 15.59
C ARG A 5 -1.46 13.82 15.28
N GLU A 6 -2.78 13.98 15.30
CA GLU A 6 -3.73 12.91 14.99
C GLU A 6 -3.66 12.52 13.52
N TYR A 7 -3.58 13.50 12.61
CA TYR A 7 -3.30 13.28 11.19
C TYR A 7 -2.01 12.48 10.98
N ARG A 8 -0.89 12.87 11.61
CA ARG A 8 0.37 12.13 11.51
C ARG A 8 0.25 10.69 12.03
N ARG A 9 -0.46 10.48 13.14
CA ARG A 9 -0.68 9.14 13.72
C ARG A 9 -1.48 8.26 12.77
N CYS A 10 -2.60 8.75 12.25
CA CYS A 10 -3.44 8.06 11.27
C CYS A 10 -2.66 7.77 9.98
N ASN A 11 -1.82 8.69 9.52
CA ASN A 11 -1.02 8.51 8.32
C ASN A 11 0.09 7.47 8.51
N LYS A 12 0.76 7.45 9.67
CA LYS A 12 1.73 6.40 10.02
C LYS A 12 1.08 5.03 10.08
N TYR A 13 -0.09 4.93 10.73
CA TYR A 13 -0.85 3.68 10.81
C TYR A 13 -1.26 3.15 9.42
N ARG A 14 -1.75 4.04 8.54
CA ARG A 14 -2.07 3.69 7.15
C ARG A 14 -0.86 3.17 6.37
N LEU A 15 0.31 3.77 6.55
CA LEU A 15 1.53 3.29 5.91
C LEU A 15 1.94 1.90 6.39
N CYS A 16 1.85 1.64 7.70
CA CYS A 16 2.11 0.31 8.26
C CYS A 16 1.17 -0.75 7.68
N LEU A 17 -0.14 -0.47 7.61
CA LEU A 17 -1.12 -1.40 7.03
C LEU A 17 -0.84 -1.71 5.55
N ILE A 18 -0.43 -0.72 4.77
CA ILE A 18 -0.08 -0.92 3.36
C ILE A 18 1.15 -1.84 3.24
N ASP A 19 2.16 -1.63 4.08
CA ASP A 19 3.39 -2.42 4.06
C ASP A 19 3.15 -3.87 4.47
N GLU A 20 2.29 -4.09 5.47
CA GLU A 20 1.88 -5.42 5.91
C GLU A 20 1.09 -6.18 4.84
N LEU A 21 0.13 -5.51 4.18
CA LEU A 21 -0.60 -6.07 3.04
C LEU A 21 0.34 -6.41 1.87
N HIS A 22 1.30 -5.54 1.57
CA HIS A 22 2.32 -5.80 0.56
C HIS A 22 3.13 -7.06 0.88
N TYR A 23 3.55 -7.21 2.14
CA TYR A 23 4.32 -8.36 2.60
C TYR A 23 3.51 -9.66 2.51
N GLN A 24 2.28 -9.69 3.03
CA GLN A 24 1.42 -10.87 2.98
C GLN A 24 1.12 -11.33 1.55
N LEU A 25 0.85 -10.39 0.64
CA LEU A 25 0.62 -10.71 -0.77
C LEU A 25 1.87 -11.26 -1.47
N ASN A 26 3.07 -10.79 -1.11
CA ASN A 26 4.31 -11.37 -1.64
C ASN A 26 4.53 -12.80 -1.12
N LEU A 27 4.23 -13.08 0.14
CA LEU A 27 4.33 -14.43 0.71
C LEU A 27 3.35 -15.44 0.07
N ALA A 28 2.21 -14.96 -0.44
CA ALA A 28 1.23 -15.79 -1.15
C ALA A 28 1.67 -16.18 -2.58
N GLU A 29 2.77 -15.63 -3.09
CA GLU A 29 3.25 -15.89 -4.46
C GLU A 29 3.42 -17.36 -4.86
N PRO A 30 4.03 -18.23 -4.03
CA PRO A 30 4.31 -19.60 -4.45
C PRO A 30 3.07 -20.49 -4.58
N PHE A 31 1.91 -20.06 -4.06
CA PHE A 31 0.71 -20.91 -3.95
C PHE A 31 -0.41 -20.55 -4.93
N GLU A 32 -0.24 -19.50 -5.74
CA GLU A 32 -1.33 -18.93 -6.53
C GLU A 32 -1.30 -19.30 -8.03
N GLY A 33 -2.46 -19.71 -8.56
CA GLY A 33 -2.66 -19.92 -9.99
C GLY A 33 -2.48 -18.62 -10.81
N ALA A 34 -2.24 -18.76 -12.12
CA ALA A 34 -1.91 -17.63 -13.01
C ALA A 34 -2.91 -16.45 -12.99
N ARG A 35 -4.22 -16.73 -12.85
CA ARG A 35 -5.26 -15.68 -12.76
C ARG A 35 -5.18 -14.88 -11.45
N VAL A 36 -4.84 -15.53 -10.34
CA VAL A 36 -4.76 -14.90 -9.01
C VAL A 36 -3.51 -14.01 -8.93
N ARG A 37 -2.37 -14.48 -9.47
CA ARG A 37 -1.15 -13.67 -9.63
C ARG A 37 -1.37 -12.34 -10.36
N ALA A 38 -2.14 -12.33 -11.45
CA ALA A 38 -2.44 -11.11 -12.19
C ALA A 38 -3.32 -10.12 -11.40
N ALA A 39 -4.33 -10.62 -10.68
CA ALA A 39 -5.17 -9.80 -9.81
C ALA A 39 -4.36 -9.21 -8.64
N ARG A 40 -3.47 -10.01 -8.05
CA ARG A 40 -2.56 -9.60 -7.00
C ARG A 40 -1.57 -8.54 -7.45
N MET A 41 -0.95 -8.69 -8.62
CA MET A 41 -0.02 -7.70 -9.19
C MET A 41 -0.71 -6.34 -9.36
N ARG A 42 -1.96 -6.33 -9.85
CA ARG A 42 -2.78 -5.10 -9.91
C ARG A 42 -3.03 -4.50 -8.52
N HIS A 43 -3.23 -5.35 -7.50
CA HIS A 43 -3.44 -4.90 -6.13
C HIS A 43 -2.17 -4.31 -5.51
N LEU A 44 -1.01 -4.95 -5.70
CA LEU A 44 0.31 -4.46 -5.27
C LEU A 44 0.63 -3.09 -5.89
N LEU A 45 0.31 -2.90 -7.17
CA LEU A 45 0.46 -1.60 -7.84
C LEU A 45 -0.46 -0.52 -7.24
N LYS A 46 -1.71 -0.87 -6.90
CA LYS A 46 -2.63 0.07 -6.20
C LYS A 46 -2.09 0.44 -4.82
N LEU A 47 -1.65 -0.55 -4.03
CA LEU A 47 -1.04 -0.32 -2.72
C LEU A 47 0.19 0.60 -2.82
N PHE A 48 1.03 0.42 -3.85
CA PHE A 48 2.19 1.28 -4.06
C PHE A 48 1.79 2.74 -4.37
N LYS A 49 0.73 2.94 -5.16
CA LYS A 49 0.17 4.27 -5.40
C LYS A 49 -0.39 4.89 -4.11
N TYR A 50 -1.08 4.12 -3.27
CA TYR A 50 -1.57 4.61 -1.98
C TYR A 50 -0.43 4.95 -1.02
N LYS A 51 0.63 4.12 -0.95
CA LYS A 51 1.83 4.39 -0.15
C LYS A 51 2.48 5.71 -0.55
N ARG A 52 2.64 5.96 -1.85
CA ARG A 52 3.19 7.23 -2.36
C ARG A 52 2.33 8.43 -1.97
N ARG A 53 1.01 8.34 -2.14
CA ARG A 53 0.07 9.41 -1.72
C ARG A 53 0.13 9.68 -0.22
N ALA A 54 0.14 8.62 0.60
CA ALA A 54 0.25 8.75 2.06
C ALA A 54 1.59 9.38 2.49
N LYS A 55 2.68 9.13 1.76
CA LYS A 55 3.97 9.81 1.96
C LYS A 55 4.00 11.26 1.46
N GLY A 56 2.94 11.78 0.85
CA GLY A 56 2.91 13.11 0.25
C GLY A 56 3.69 13.20 -1.08
N ILE A 57 4.07 12.07 -1.67
CA ILE A 57 4.78 12.04 -2.96
C ILE A 57 3.73 12.15 -4.06
N SER A 58 3.74 13.27 -4.80
CA SER A 58 2.86 13.44 -5.94
C SER A 58 3.24 12.46 -7.05
N LEU A 59 2.23 11.84 -7.64
CA LEU A 59 2.38 11.12 -8.91
C LEU A 59 2.51 12.20 -9.98
N SER A 60 3.73 12.68 -10.25
CA SER A 60 3.99 13.45 -11.45
C SER A 60 3.48 12.64 -12.65
N ARG A 61 2.60 13.24 -13.45
CA ARG A 61 2.10 12.65 -14.69
C ARG A 61 3.29 12.55 -15.64
N SER A 62 3.87 11.35 -15.75
CA SER A 62 4.75 10.96 -16.84
C SER A 62 3.93 10.18 -17.85
#